data_AF-A0AAV4SBD4-F1
#
_entry.id   AF-A0AAV4SBD4-F1
#
_cell.length_a   1.000
_cell.length_b   1.000
_cell.length_c   1.000
_cell.angle_alpha   90.00
_cell.angle_beta   90.00
_cell.angle_gamma   90.00
#
_symmetry.space_group_name_H-M   'P 1'
#
loop_
_entity.id
_entity.type
_entity.pdbx_description
1 polymer ?
#
loop_
_entity_poly.entity_id
_entity_poly.type
_entity_poly.pdbx_seq_one_letter_code
_entity_poly.pdbx_strand_id
1 'polypeptide(L)'
;MKPLEELVNSLIPHFSFKQGAYYSDGLFYISIGLYKVMNLKKIILIDADVKFLSDVKLLYKYFSEFPPEALIGIAREQQPVYRHILHEYRRHHNNTRLGNPPPNGVTGFNSGVLLLNLEKNEALFIVF
;
A
#
# COMPACT_ATOMS: atom_id res chain seq x y z
N MET A 1 -19.11 10.04 -0.30
CA MET A 1 -17.85 10.67 -0.77
C MET A 1 -17.13 11.46 0.32
N LYS A 2 -17.80 12.30 1.12
CA LYS A 2 -17.15 13.09 2.21
C LYS A 2 -16.18 12.32 3.14
N PRO A 3 -16.49 11.09 3.61
CA PRO A 3 -15.57 10.35 4.50
C PRO A 3 -14.28 9.85 3.82
N LEU A 4 -14.28 9.76 2.48
CA LEU A 4 -13.10 9.45 1.68
C LEU A 4 -12.28 10.72 1.49
N GLU A 5 -12.93 11.83 1.16
CA GLU A 5 -12.30 13.14 0.98
C GLU A 5 -11.50 13.60 2.21
N GLU A 6 -12.05 13.47 3.42
CA GLU A 6 -11.33 13.81 4.66
C GLU A 6 -10.06 12.96 4.88
N LEU A 7 -10.14 11.66 4.59
CA LEU A 7 -9.01 10.74 4.69
C LEU A 7 -7.93 11.06 3.64
N VAL A 8 -8.36 11.32 2.40
CA VAL A 8 -7.44 11.66 1.30
C VAL A 8 -6.74 12.98 1.58
N ASN A 9 -7.49 14.00 2.01
CA ASN A 9 -6.94 15.32 2.30
C ASN A 9 -5.95 15.33 3.47
N SER A 10 -6.09 14.42 4.44
CA SER A 10 -5.11 14.29 5.52
C SER A 10 -3.80 13.61 5.08
N LEU A 11 -3.83 12.78 4.03
CA LEU A 11 -2.67 12.05 3.54
C LEU A 11 -1.89 12.81 2.47
N ILE A 12 -2.57 13.55 1.60
CA ILE A 12 -1.95 14.30 0.49
C ILE A 12 -0.71 15.10 0.90
N PRO A 13 -0.69 15.86 2.02
CA PRO A 13 0.47 16.66 2.40
C PRO A 13 1.74 15.85 2.70
N HIS A 14 1.59 14.55 3.00
CA HIS A 14 2.70 13.69 3.40
C HIS A 14 3.24 12.83 2.25
N PHE A 15 2.41 12.54 1.25
CA PHE A 15 2.75 11.61 0.18
C PHE A 15 2.76 12.26 -1.22
N SER A 16 2.36 13.52 -1.34
CA SER A 16 2.44 14.27 -2.59
C SER A 16 3.69 15.16 -2.62
N PHE A 17 4.64 14.84 -3.50
CA PHE A 17 5.94 15.53 -3.58
C PHE A 17 5.85 16.99 -4.06
N LYS A 18 4.86 17.34 -4.92
CA LYS A 18 4.60 18.71 -5.43
C LYS A 18 3.13 18.88 -5.86
N GLN A 19 2.60 20.11 -5.78
CA GLN A 19 1.37 20.49 -6.50
C GLN A 19 1.54 20.21 -8.00
N GLY A 20 0.67 19.37 -8.57
CA GLY A 20 0.73 18.95 -9.97
C GLY A 20 1.63 17.75 -10.28
N ALA A 21 2.21 17.08 -9.27
CA ALA A 21 2.90 15.80 -9.46
C ALA A 21 1.89 14.65 -9.64
N TYR A 22 2.28 13.56 -10.31
CA TYR A 22 1.46 12.39 -10.60
C TYR A 22 0.59 11.92 -9.40
N TYR A 23 1.13 11.94 -8.18
CA TYR A 23 0.44 11.53 -6.94
C TYR A 23 -0.51 12.57 -6.30
N SER A 24 -0.74 13.73 -6.92
CA SER A 24 -1.73 14.70 -6.42
C SER A 24 -3.17 14.33 -6.76
N ASP A 25 -3.39 13.26 -7.52
CA ASP A 25 -4.71 12.75 -7.85
C ASP A 25 -5.26 11.88 -6.70
N GLY A 26 -6.48 12.16 -6.26
CA GLY A 26 -7.17 11.41 -5.21
C GLY A 26 -7.31 9.91 -5.53
N LEU A 27 -7.21 9.53 -6.80
CA LEU A 27 -7.21 8.13 -7.26
C LEU A 27 -6.14 7.27 -6.55
N PHE A 28 -4.95 7.81 -6.26
CA PHE A 28 -3.85 7.06 -5.60
C PHE A 28 -4.15 6.68 -4.16
N TYR A 29 -5.11 7.35 -3.54
CA TYR A 29 -5.50 7.14 -2.14
C TYR A 29 -6.80 6.33 -2.02
N ILE A 30 -7.43 5.96 -3.14
CA ILE A 30 -8.70 5.21 -3.13
C ILE A 30 -8.55 3.90 -2.38
N SER A 31 -7.47 3.15 -2.63
CA SER A 31 -7.20 1.87 -1.97
C SER A 31 -7.29 1.95 -0.44
N ILE A 32 -6.97 3.11 0.13
CA ILE A 32 -6.97 3.37 1.57
C ILE A 32 -8.39 3.51 2.12
N GLY A 33 -9.32 4.04 1.33
CA GLY A 33 -10.69 4.35 1.75
C GLY A 33 -11.78 3.48 1.14
N LEU A 34 -11.44 2.48 0.32
CA LEU A 34 -12.44 1.61 -0.35
C LEU A 34 -13.39 0.92 0.63
N TYR A 35 -12.93 0.56 1.84
CA TYR A 35 -13.77 -0.03 2.88
C TYR A 35 -14.94 0.87 3.31
N LYS A 36 -14.83 2.20 3.12
CA LYS A 36 -15.89 3.16 3.47
C LYS A 36 -16.96 3.30 2.39
N VAL A 37 -16.67 2.90 1.15
CA VAL A 37 -17.51 3.21 -0.02
C VAL A 37 -17.98 1.97 -0.77
N MET A 38 -17.31 0.83 -0.62
CA MET A 38 -17.68 -0.43 -1.28
C MET A 38 -18.35 -1.37 -0.30
N ASN A 39 -19.50 -1.93 -0.69
CA ASN A 39 -20.14 -3.03 0.04
C ASN A 39 -19.60 -4.40 -0.44
N LEU A 40 -18.27 -4.56 -0.35
CA LEU A 40 -17.57 -5.79 -0.71
C LEU A 40 -16.75 -6.28 0.48
N LYS A 41 -16.55 -7.60 0.56
CA LYS A 41 -15.77 -8.23 1.63
C LYS A 41 -14.27 -8.22 1.34
N LYS A 42 -13.91 -8.45 0.08
CA LYS A 42 -12.53 -8.58 -0.40
C LYS A 42 -12.43 -7.95 -1.77
N ILE A 43 -11.34 -7.25 -2.04
CA ILE A 43 -11.06 -6.70 -3.37
C ILE A 43 -9.58 -6.91 -3.71
N ILE A 44 -9.31 -7.19 -4.98
CA ILE A 44 -7.95 -7.22 -5.51
C ILE A 44 -7.82 -6.04 -6.46
N LEU A 45 -6.88 -5.13 -6.18
CA LEU A 45 -6.53 -4.02 -7.05
C LEU A 45 -5.24 -4.38 -7.79
N ILE A 46 -5.22 -4.13 -9.09
CA ILE A 46 -4.11 -4.49 -9.98
C ILE A 46 -3.90 -3.34 -10.95
N ASP A 47 -2.65 -2.90 -11.12
CA ASP A 47 -2.31 -1.88 -12.11
C ASP A 47 -2.58 -2.37 -13.53
N ALA A 48 -2.97 -1.44 -14.40
CA ALA A 48 -3.33 -1.76 -15.78
C ALA A 48 -2.14 -2.23 -16.65
N ASP A 49 -0.91 -2.01 -16.20
CA ASP A 49 0.33 -2.42 -16.87
C ASP A 49 0.87 -3.78 -16.39
N VAL A 50 0.15 -4.48 -15.52
CA VAL A 50 0.51 -5.83 -15.07
C VAL A 50 0.20 -6.87 -16.15
N LYS A 51 1.16 -7.76 -16.40
CA LYS A 51 0.99 -8.94 -17.25
C LYS A 51 0.78 -10.20 -16.40
N PHE A 52 -0.37 -10.86 -16.57
CA PHE A 52 -0.62 -12.16 -15.95
C PHE A 52 0.13 -13.28 -16.67
N LEU A 53 0.89 -14.06 -15.91
CA LEU A 53 1.60 -15.27 -16.40
C LEU A 53 0.98 -16.57 -15.85
N SER A 54 -0.10 -16.46 -15.07
CA SER A 54 -0.84 -17.57 -14.48
C SER A 54 -2.29 -17.16 -14.22
N ASP A 55 -3.12 -18.10 -13.74
CA ASP A 55 -4.52 -17.85 -13.39
C ASP A 55 -4.62 -16.85 -12.23
N VAL A 56 -5.23 -15.69 -12.49
CA VAL A 56 -5.45 -14.62 -11.51
C VAL A 56 -6.26 -15.09 -10.30
N LYS A 57 -7.10 -16.12 -10.45
CA LYS A 57 -7.88 -16.71 -9.33
C LYS A 57 -6.98 -17.24 -8.22
N LEU A 58 -5.73 -17.60 -8.53
CA LEU A 58 -4.75 -18.03 -7.52
C LEU A 58 -4.47 -16.92 -6.49
N LEU A 59 -4.51 -15.64 -6.89
CA LEU A 59 -4.33 -14.53 -5.95
C LEU A 59 -5.39 -14.54 -4.84
N TYR A 60 -6.63 -14.91 -5.16
CA TYR A 60 -7.72 -14.92 -4.18
C TYR A 60 -7.48 -15.92 -3.03
N LYS A 61 -6.68 -16.96 -3.26
CA LYS A 61 -6.35 -17.97 -2.23
C LYS A 61 -5.56 -17.36 -1.08
N TYR A 62 -4.73 -16.33 -1.33
CA TYR A 62 -3.92 -15.69 -0.29
C TYR A 62 -4.75 -15.03 0.82
N PHE A 63 -6.01 -14.64 0.56
CA PHE A 63 -6.88 -14.14 1.64
C PHE A 63 -7.10 -15.17 2.76
N SER A 64 -7.00 -16.47 2.46
CA SER A 64 -7.11 -17.53 3.48
C SER A 64 -5.82 -17.71 4.30
N GLU A 65 -4.71 -17.18 3.82
CA GLU A 65 -3.40 -17.23 4.49
C GLU A 65 -3.15 -15.98 5.33
N PHE A 66 -4.07 -15.01 5.32
CA PHE A 66 -3.93 -13.79 6.12
C PHE A 66 -3.98 -14.13 7.61
N PRO A 67 -3.02 -13.64 8.41
CA PRO A 67 -3.19 -13.69 9.85
C PRO A 67 -4.43 -12.89 10.30
N PRO A 68 -4.98 -13.17 11.49
CA PRO A 68 -6.23 -12.57 11.97
C PRO A 68 -6.25 -11.04 11.96
N GLU A 69 -5.09 -10.38 11.95
CA GLU A 69 -4.92 -8.93 12.01
C GLU A 69 -4.61 -8.32 10.64
N ALA A 70 -4.19 -9.12 9.65
CA ALA A 70 -3.83 -8.60 8.33
C ALA A 70 -5.05 -8.05 7.57
N LEU A 71 -4.93 -6.79 7.14
CA LEU A 71 -5.92 -6.08 6.33
C LEU A 71 -5.54 -6.08 4.84
N ILE A 72 -4.23 -6.05 4.55
CA ILE A 72 -3.68 -5.89 3.20
C ILE A 72 -2.65 -6.99 2.94
N GLY A 73 -2.76 -7.63 1.78
CA GLY A 73 -1.69 -8.39 1.15
C GLY A 73 -1.04 -7.51 0.08
N ILE A 74 0.26 -7.31 0.18
CA ILE A 74 1.03 -6.43 -0.72
C ILE A 74 2.46 -6.95 -0.86
N ALA A 75 3.05 -6.78 -2.04
CA ALA A 75 4.41 -7.19 -2.31
C ALA A 75 5.43 -6.14 -1.85
N ARG A 76 6.65 -6.59 -1.53
CA ARG A 76 7.77 -5.70 -1.24
C ARG A 76 8.17 -4.91 -2.48
N GLU A 77 8.59 -3.67 -2.29
CA GLU A 77 9.24 -2.89 -3.34
C GLU A 77 10.58 -3.54 -3.70
N GLN A 78 10.82 -3.73 -5.00
CA GLN A 78 11.97 -4.43 -5.56
C GLN A 78 13.12 -3.48 -5.92
N GLN A 79 12.85 -2.18 -5.98
CA GLN A 79 13.83 -1.13 -6.21
C GLN A 79 14.21 -0.44 -4.88
N PRO A 80 15.40 0.19 -4.78
CA PRO A 80 15.83 0.86 -3.55
C PRO A 80 15.16 2.23 -3.33
N VAL A 81 13.90 2.40 -3.73
CA VAL A 81 13.15 3.67 -3.67
C VAL A 81 13.07 4.16 -2.22
N TYR A 82 12.61 3.32 -1.30
CA TYR A 82 12.51 3.70 0.12
C TYR A 82 13.87 3.87 0.80
N ARG A 83 14.93 3.24 0.29
CA ARG A 83 16.30 3.52 0.76
C ARG A 83 16.71 4.96 0.49
N HIS A 84 16.32 5.47 -0.69
CA HIS A 84 16.56 6.84 -1.11
C HIS A 84 15.65 7.82 -0.36
N ILE A 85 14.35 7.56 -0.31
CA ILE A 85 13.38 8.42 0.39
C ILE A 85 13.73 8.56 1.87
N LEU A 86 14.12 7.46 2.54
CA LEU A 86 14.45 7.45 3.96
C LEU A 86 15.92 7.82 4.23
N HIS A 87 16.64 8.44 3.28
CA HIS A 87 18.07 8.70 3.43
C HIS A 87 18.40 9.48 4.72
N GLU A 88 17.72 10.60 4.97
CA GLU A 88 17.95 11.41 6.17
C GLU A 88 17.61 10.66 7.46
N TYR A 89 16.48 9.94 7.50
CA TYR A 89 16.14 9.09 8.65
C TYR A 89 17.24 8.06 8.94
N ARG A 90 17.76 7.41 7.90
CA ARG A 90 18.81 6.40 8.00
C ARG A 90 20.16 6.97 8.45
N ARG A 91 20.47 8.23 8.13
CA ARG A 91 21.68 8.93 8.64
C ARG A 91 21.64 9.11 10.16
N HIS A 92 20.45 9.30 10.73
CA HIS A 92 20.27 9.44 12.18
C HIS A 92 20.03 8.11 12.91
N HIS A 93 19.78 7.02 12.17
CA HIS A 93 19.43 5.71 12.73
C HIS A 93 20.22 4.59 12.06
N ASN A 94 21.53 4.53 12.33
CA ASN A 94 22.47 3.62 11.66
C ASN A 94 22.10 2.12 11.74
N ASN A 95 21.36 1.71 12.78
CA ASN A 95 20.92 0.32 12.98
C ASN A 95 19.53 0.01 12.41
N THR A 96 18.89 0.96 11.72
CA THR A 96 17.54 0.73 11.17
C THR A 96 17.55 -0.31 10.05
N ARG A 97 16.46 -1.08 9.98
CA ARG A 97 16.19 -2.03 8.88
C ARG A 97 15.45 -1.37 7.71
N LEU A 98 14.92 -0.17 7.91
CA LEU A 98 14.15 0.55 6.89
C LEU A 98 15.04 0.94 5.70
N GLY A 99 14.58 0.64 4.50
CA GLY A 99 15.31 0.83 3.24
C GLY A 99 16.49 -0.13 3.03
N ASN A 100 16.66 -1.16 3.88
CA ASN A 100 17.63 -2.23 3.62
C ASN A 100 16.99 -3.36 2.80
N PRO A 101 17.77 -4.11 1.99
CA PRO A 101 17.24 -5.21 1.19
C PRO A 101 16.84 -6.43 2.04
N PRO A 102 16.00 -7.33 1.51
CA PRO A 102 15.74 -8.65 2.10
C PRO A 102 17.03 -9.49 2.27
N PRO A 103 17.05 -10.52 3.14
CA PRO A 103 15.91 -11.04 3.88
C PRO A 103 15.50 -10.19 5.10
N ASN A 104 16.46 -9.51 5.72
CA ASN A 104 16.29 -8.87 7.03
C ASN A 104 15.90 -7.39 6.97
N GLY A 105 16.00 -6.74 5.81
CA GLY A 105 15.60 -5.35 5.62
C GLY A 105 14.14 -5.18 5.23
N VAL A 106 13.66 -3.93 5.35
CA VAL A 106 12.31 -3.49 5.00
C VAL A 106 12.42 -2.56 3.80
N THR A 107 12.13 -3.04 2.60
CA THR A 107 12.27 -2.25 1.36
C THR A 107 11.09 -1.34 1.07
N GLY A 108 10.07 -1.33 1.93
CA GLY A 108 8.76 -0.75 1.64
C GLY A 108 7.96 -1.66 0.70
N PHE A 109 6.92 -1.12 0.10
CA PHE A 109 5.92 -1.90 -0.64
C PHE A 109 5.63 -1.32 -2.00
N ASN A 110 5.22 -2.18 -2.92
CA ASN A 110 4.76 -1.79 -4.25
C ASN A 110 3.24 -1.93 -4.32
N SER A 111 2.56 -0.87 -4.77
CA SER A 111 1.09 -0.83 -4.82
C SER A 111 0.47 -1.46 -6.06
N GLY A 112 1.25 -2.01 -6.99
CA GLY A 112 0.71 -2.48 -8.26
C GLY A 112 -0.15 -3.73 -8.17
N VAL A 113 -0.07 -4.48 -7.06
CA VAL A 113 -1.02 -5.55 -6.72
C VAL A 113 -1.35 -5.47 -5.22
N LEU A 114 -2.62 -5.23 -4.90
CA LEU A 114 -3.13 -5.14 -3.54
C LEU A 114 -4.27 -6.12 -3.31
N LEU A 115 -4.22 -6.88 -2.23
CA LEU A 115 -5.31 -7.72 -1.74
C LEU A 115 -5.88 -7.06 -0.49
N LEU A 116 -7.06 -6.44 -0.59
CA LEU A 116 -7.68 -5.72 0.52
C LEU A 116 -8.80 -6.57 1.13
N ASN A 117 -8.67 -6.86 2.43
CA ASN A 117 -9.72 -7.49 3.23
C ASN A 117 -10.55 -6.39 3.91
N LEU A 118 -11.72 -6.12 3.33
CA LEU A 118 -12.60 -5.02 3.73
C LEU A 118 -13.58 -5.44 4.85
N GLU A 119 -13.74 -6.74 5.14
CA GLU A 119 -14.61 -7.21 6.24
C GLU A 119 -14.13 -6.74 7.61
N LYS A 120 -12.82 -6.55 7.74
CA LYS A 120 -12.19 -6.01 8.93
C LYS A 120 -12.36 -4.49 8.88
N ASN A 121 -13.51 -4.01 9.36
CA ASN A 121 -13.97 -2.61 9.37
C ASN A 121 -13.14 -1.69 10.28
N GLU A 122 -11.82 -1.79 10.26
CA GLU A 122 -10.92 -0.95 11.03
C GLU A 122 -10.16 -0.03 10.09
N ALA A 123 -9.84 1.18 10.57
CA ALA A 123 -9.05 2.13 9.80
C ALA A 123 -7.82 1.43 9.24
N LEU A 124 -7.64 1.51 7.92
CA LEU A 124 -6.53 0.86 7.22
C LEU A 124 -5.21 1.44 7.74
N PHE A 125 -4.62 0.79 8.75
CA PHE A 125 -3.28 1.12 9.21
C PHE A 125 -2.29 0.53 8.21
N ILE A 126 -1.88 1.35 7.25
CA ILE A 126 -0.71 1.08 6.43
C ILE A 126 0.50 1.27 7.35
N VAL A 127 1.05 0.18 7.85
CA VAL A 127 2.32 0.19 8.57
C VAL A 127 3.43 0.28 7.52
N PHE A 128 4.22 1.36 7.55
CA PHE A 128 5.42 1.57 6.73
C PHE A 128 6.57 0.65 7.15
#